data_AF-A0AAE3E867-F1
#
_entry.id   AF-A0AAE3E867-F1
#
_cell.length_a   1.000
_cell.length_b   1.000
_cell.length_c   1.000
_cell.angle_alpha   90.00
_cell.angle_beta   90.00
_cell.angle_gamma   90.00
#
_symmetry.space_group_name_H-M   'P 1'
#
loop_
_entity.id
_entity.type
_entity.pdbx_description
1 polymer ?
#
loop_
_entity_poly.entity_id
_entity_poly.type
_entity_poly.pdbx_seq_one_letter_code
_entity_poly.pdbx_strand_id
1 'polypeptide(L)' 'MTDLTVSIPTRENIIKLFQHFGFNTVFSRADVMQVIGITATPATELMRKMKKAKLIESAKGRGKYIFTEQNNSLSDRQQ' A
#
# COMPACT_ATOMS: atom_id res chain seq x y z
N MET A 1 -10.39 -4.41 -18.32
CA MET A 1 -9.08 -3.93 -17.80
C MET A 1 -9.00 -4.19 -16.30
N THR A 2 -8.69 -5.41 -15.85
CA THR A 2 -8.53 -5.69 -14.41
C THR A 2 -7.56 -6.84 -14.21
N ASP A 3 -6.29 -6.64 -14.56
CA ASP A 3 -5.26 -7.66 -14.32
C ASP A 3 -4.29 -7.24 -13.21
N LEU A 4 -4.88 -7.06 -12.03
CA LEU A 4 -4.18 -7.20 -10.76
C LEU A 4 -4.75 -8.51 -10.19
N THR A 5 -4.09 -9.64 -10.44
CA THR A 5 -4.43 -10.97 -9.89
C THR A 5 -4.19 -11.04 -8.36
N VAL A 6 -4.70 -10.05 -7.63
CA VAL A 6 -4.75 -10.06 -6.18
C VAL A 6 -6.02 -10.79 -5.73
N SER A 7 -5.87 -11.69 -4.77
CA SER A 7 -7.01 -12.42 -4.20
C SER A 7 -8.02 -11.43 -3.60
N ILE A 8 -9.30 -11.79 -3.58
CA ILE A 8 -10.38 -10.96 -2.98
C ILE A 8 -9.99 -10.48 -1.56
N PRO A 9 -9.45 -11.33 -0.66
CA PRO A 9 -9.00 -10.89 0.68
C PRO A 9 -7.87 -9.84 0.64
N THR A 10 -6.98 -9.91 -0.34
CA THR A 10 -5.89 -8.93 -0.50
C THR A 10 -6.47 -7.56 -0.85
N ARG A 11 -7.48 -7.50 -1.71
CA ARG A 11 -8.15 -6.25 -2.09
C ARG A 11 -8.87 -5.61 -0.92
N GLU A 12 -9.65 -6.39 -0.17
CA GLU A 12 -10.38 -5.90 1.00
C GLU A 12 -9.45 -5.33 2.07
N ASN A 13 -8.31 -6.00 2.31
CA ASN A 13 -7.31 -5.51 3.26
C ASN A 13 -6.70 -4.17 2.81
N ILE A 14 -6.42 -4.00 1.52
CA ILE A 14 -5.91 -2.74 0.98
C ILE A 14 -6.94 -1.61 1.14
N ILE A 15 -8.22 -1.89 0.87
CA ILE A 15 -9.31 -0.91 1.03
C ILE A 15 -9.41 -0.46 2.49
N LYS A 16 -9.38 -1.40 3.45
CA LYS A 16 -9.42 -1.08 4.88
C LYS A 16 -8.25 -0.21 5.31
N LEU A 17 -7.03 -0.55 4.88
CA LEU A 17 -5.84 0.27 5.16
C LEU A 17 -5.99 1.69 4.59
N PHE A 18 -6.47 1.80 3.34
CA PHE A 18 -6.64 3.10 2.70
C PHE A 18 -7.71 3.95 3.39
N GLN A 19 -8.84 3.36 3.77
CA GLN A 19 -9.89 4.05 4.54
C GLN A 19 -9.39 4.54 5.92
N HIS A 20 -8.44 3.82 6.52
CA HIS A 20 -7.90 4.16 7.83
C HIS A 20 -6.79 5.23 7.75
N PHE A 21 -5.85 5.11 6.81
CA PHE A 21 -4.68 5.99 6.74
C PHE A 21 -4.83 7.14 5.73
N GLY A 22 -5.50 6.93 4.60
CA GLY A 22 -5.53 7.89 3.49
C GLY A 22 -4.14 8.24 2.95
N PHE A 23 -4.05 9.33 2.19
CA PHE A 23 -2.82 9.77 1.53
C PHE A 23 -1.85 10.56 2.42
N ASN A 24 -2.32 11.05 3.57
CA ASN A 24 -1.54 11.97 4.42
C ASN A 24 -1.03 11.34 5.71
N THR A 25 -1.33 10.05 5.96
CA THR A 25 -0.91 9.36 7.18
C THR A 25 0.19 8.36 6.89
N VAL A 26 1.30 8.51 7.60
CA VAL A 26 2.41 7.55 7.57
C VAL A 26 2.10 6.37 8.48
N PHE A 27 2.29 5.15 7.99
CA PHE A 27 2.06 3.92 8.73
C PHE A 27 3.25 2.96 8.64
N SER A 28 3.30 2.01 9.56
CA SER A 28 4.32 0.97 9.65
C SER A 28 3.71 -0.41 9.51
N ARG A 29 4.57 -1.44 9.46
CA ARG A 29 4.13 -2.84 9.49
C ARG A 29 3.30 -3.18 10.73
N ALA A 30 3.66 -2.63 11.90
CA ALA A 30 2.92 -2.89 13.14
C ALA A 30 1.50 -2.33 13.07
N ASP A 31 1.34 -1.13 12.49
CA ASP A 31 0.04 -0.51 12.30
C ASP A 31 -0.84 -1.34 11.33
N VAL A 32 -0.24 -1.86 10.25
CA VAL A 32 -0.93 -2.78 9.32
C VAL A 32 -1.42 -4.04 10.03
N MET A 33 -0.59 -4.64 10.90
CA MET A 33 -0.98 -5.81 11.69
C MET A 33 -2.16 -5.49 12.61
N GLN A 34 -2.16 -4.32 13.25
CA GLN A 34 -3.22 -3.90 14.17
C GLN A 34 -4.54 -3.60 13.44
N VAL A 35 -4.50 -2.86 12.33
CA VAL A 35 -5.69 -2.44 11.58
C VAL A 35 -6.38 -3.63 10.89
N ILE A 36 -5.59 -4.58 10.37
CA ILE A 36 -6.12 -5.70 9.59
C ILE A 36 -6.27 -6.98 10.42
N GLY A 37 -5.62 -7.06 11.60
CA GLY A 37 -5.68 -8.23 12.47
C GLY A 37 -4.88 -9.42 11.92
N ILE A 38 -3.74 -9.16 11.26
CA ILE A 38 -2.90 -10.19 10.65
C ILE A 38 -1.51 -10.26 11.29
N THR A 39 -0.86 -11.42 11.16
CA THR A 39 0.50 -11.63 11.67
C THR A 39 1.57 -10.95 10.80
N ALA A 40 2.81 -10.91 11.29
CA ALA A 40 3.89 -10.15 10.67
C ALA A 40 4.25 -10.62 9.24
N THR A 41 4.19 -11.93 8.96
CA THR A 41 4.52 -12.47 7.64
C THR A 41 3.50 -12.07 6.58
N PRO A 42 2.18 -12.29 6.77
CA PRO A 42 1.15 -11.77 5.86
C PRO A 42 1.19 -10.25 5.69
N ALA A 43 1.46 -9.48 6.76
CA ALA A 43 1.59 -8.02 6.66
C ALA A 43 2.77 -7.62 5.77
N THR A 44 3.92 -8.27 5.93
CA THR A 44 5.11 -8.01 5.10
C THR A 44 4.82 -8.32 3.63
N GLU A 45 4.17 -9.44 3.33
CA GLU A 45 3.80 -9.81 1.97
C GLU A 45 2.76 -8.87 1.35
N LEU A 46 1.76 -8.42 2.12
CA LEU A 46 0.77 -7.43 1.70
C LEU A 46 1.46 -6.11 1.31
N MET A 47 2.32 -5.58 2.19
CA MET A 47 3.06 -4.34 1.93
C MET A 47 3.99 -4.47 0.72
N ARG A 48 4.64 -5.63 0.54
CA ARG A 48 5.46 -5.93 -0.64
C ARG A 48 4.63 -5.86 -1.93
N LYS A 49 3.43 -6.46 -1.94
CA LYS A 49 2.51 -6.41 -3.08
C LYS A 49 2.02 -4.99 -3.36
N MET A 50 1.62 -4.24 -2.33
CA MET A 50 1.19 -2.84 -2.46
C MET A 50 2.31 -1.96 -3.02
N LYS A 51 3.55 -2.14 -2.55
CA LYS A 51 4.72 -1.43 -3.06
C LYS A 51 5.02 -1.77 -4.52
N LYS A 52 4.97 -3.06 -4.89
CA LYS A 52 5.14 -3.51 -6.29
C LYS A 52 4.08 -2.91 -7.21
N ALA A 53 2.85 -2.77 -6.71
CA ALA A 53 1.74 -2.14 -7.41
C ALA A 53 1.78 -0.59 -7.39
N LYS A 54 2.83 0.02 -6.83
CA LYS A 54 2.97 1.48 -6.69
C LYS A 54 1.76 2.14 -6.00
N LEU A 55 1.19 1.47 -5.00
CA LEU A 55 0.10 2.02 -4.17
C LEU A 55 0.65 2.74 -2.94
N ILE A 56 1.85 2.35 -2.50
CA ILE A 56 2.53 2.90 -1.32
C ILE A 56 4.00 3.13 -1.65
N GLU A 57 4.59 4.09 -0.98
CA GLU A 57 6.02 4.38 -1.04
C GLU A 57 6.65 4.48 0.35
N SER A 58 7.98 4.54 0.41
CA SER A 58 8.69 4.66 1.69
C SER A 58 8.68 6.12 2.13
N ALA A 59 8.19 6.38 3.34
CA ALA A 59 8.18 7.71 3.93
C ALA A 59 9.51 8.01 4.64
N LYS A 60 9.66 9.23 5.20
CA LYS A 60 10.80 9.57 6.05
C LYS A 60 10.82 8.65 7.28
N GLY A 61 11.82 7.80 7.37
CA GLY A 61 12.02 6.86 8.48
C GLY A 61 11.99 5.39 8.06
N ARG A 62 12.84 4.56 8.70
CA ARG A 62 12.98 3.15 8.36
C ARG A 62 11.68 2.38 8.61
N GLY A 63 11.19 1.67 7.60
CA GLY A 63 9.99 0.84 7.71
C GLY A 63 8.68 1.63 7.82
N LYS A 64 8.69 2.89 7.40
CA LYS A 64 7.53 3.77 7.32
C LYS A 64 7.07 3.93 5.88
N TYR A 65 5.76 3.96 5.69
CA TYR A 65 5.14 3.99 4.38
C TYR A 65 3.96 4.96 4.35
N ILE A 66 3.63 5.43 3.17
CA ILE A 66 2.48 6.32 2.92
C ILE A 66 1.81 5.88 1.62
N PHE A 67 0.50 6.09 1.52
CA PHE A 67 -0.19 5.87 0.24
C PHE A 67 0.20 6.97 -0.75
N THR A 68 0.49 6.55 -1.97
CA THR A 68 0.80 7.49 -3.05
C THR A 68 -0.49 7.87 -3.76
N GLU A 69 -0.75 9.17 -3.88
CA GLU A 69 -1.67 9.65 -4.89
C GLU A 69 -1.08 9.27 -6.24
N GLN A 70 -1.67 8.30 -6.94
CA GLN A 70 -1.32 8.05 -8.33
C GLN A 70 -1.82 9.23 -9.16
N ASN A 71 -1.11 10.36 -9.08
CA ASN A 71 -1.27 11.44 -10.01
C ASN A 71 -0.72 10.89 -11.33
N ASN A 72 -1.61 10.43 -12.21
CA ASN A 72 -1.26 9.93 -13.54
C ASN A 72 -0.71 11.10 -14.37
N SER A 73 0.52 11.48 -14.08
CA SER A 73 1.32 12.36 -14.91
C SER A 73 1.72 11.55 -16.14
N LEU A 74 1.01 11.84 -17.23
CA LEU A 74 1.37 11.51 -18.62
C LEU A 74 2.67 12.23 -19.06
N SER A 75 3.66 12.44 -18.18
CA SER A 75 4.79 13.33 -18.48
C SER A 75 6.11 12.62 -18.81
N ASP A 76 6.27 11.33 -18.49
CA ASP A 76 7.56 10.62 -18.74
C ASP A 76 7.58 9.83 -20.06
N ARG A 77 7.07 10.45 -21.14
CA ARG A 77 7.29 9.98 -22.52
C ARG A 77 7.65 11.12 -23.47
N GLN A 78 8.51 12.05 -23.05
CA GLN A 78 9.33 12.83 -23.99
C GLN A 78 10.67 13.18 -23.34
N GLN A 79 11.64 12.27 -23.44
CA GLN A 79 13.04 12.64 -23.67
C GLN A 79 13.74 11.55 -24.47
#